data_AF-A0A8J6PRI3-F1
#
_entry.id   AF-A0A8J6PRI3-F1
#
_cell.length_a   1.000
_cell.length_b   1.000
_cell.length_c   1.000
_cell.angle_alpha   90.00
_cell.angle_beta   90.00
_cell.angle_gamma   90.00
#
_symmetry.space_group_name_H-M   'P 1'
#
loop_
_entity.id
_entity.type
_entity.pdbx_description
1 polymer ?
#
loop_
_entity_poly.entity_id
_entity_poly.type
_entity_poly.pdbx_seq_one_letter_code
_entity_poly.pdbx_strand_id
1 'polypeptide(L)'
;MSAPSGAHTGGGPETNPPSIGELLSNVSEDLSILVRQELALAKAEATQTANRVGKGSGMLAGAAVAGYFVLLFLSVALWWSLGNAIGRGWSALVVMLIWAVIAGVLAVLGRAALRKAKGIPQTTETVKDIPGALTPHPQEKS
;
A
#
# COMPACT_ATOMS: atom_id res chain seq x y z
N MET A 1 80.94 -6.42 -44.91
CA MET A 1 80.13 -7.66 -44.89
C MET A 1 80.34 -8.32 -43.55
N SER A 2 79.37 -8.55 -42.66
CA SER A 2 77.91 -8.63 -42.79
C SER A 2 77.27 -8.49 -41.40
N ALA A 3 76.07 -7.89 -41.31
CA ALA A 3 75.13 -8.08 -40.20
C ALA A 3 74.44 -9.46 -40.31
N PRO A 4 73.83 -9.98 -39.23
CA PRO A 4 72.37 -9.88 -39.06
C PRO A 4 71.97 -9.57 -37.60
N SER A 5 71.10 -8.60 -37.31
CA SER A 5 69.63 -8.64 -37.35
C SER A 5 68.99 -9.85 -36.66
N GLY A 6 68.46 -9.61 -35.45
CA GLY A 6 67.51 -10.47 -34.76
C GLY A 6 66.37 -9.58 -34.24
N ALA A 7 65.32 -9.45 -35.03
CA ALA A 7 64.13 -8.69 -34.73
C ALA A 7 63.33 -9.36 -33.59
N HIS A 8 63.13 -8.63 -32.49
CA HIS A 8 62.06 -8.93 -31.56
C HIS A 8 60.74 -8.49 -32.20
N THR A 9 60.10 -9.39 -32.94
CA THR A 9 58.74 -9.22 -33.41
C THR A 9 57.81 -9.30 -32.21
N GLY A 10 57.15 -8.17 -31.92
CA GLY A 10 56.12 -8.09 -30.90
C GLY A 10 54.95 -9.00 -31.22
N GLY A 11 54.81 -10.08 -30.46
CA GLY A 11 53.57 -10.84 -30.33
C GLY A 11 52.62 -10.08 -29.41
N GLY A 12 51.99 -9.02 -29.93
CA GLY A 12 50.80 -8.46 -29.29
C GLY A 12 49.64 -9.44 -29.49
N PRO A 13 48.75 -9.63 -28.50
CA PRO A 13 47.57 -10.46 -28.70
C PRO A 13 46.74 -9.90 -29.85
N GLU A 14 46.66 -10.68 -30.94
CA GLU A 14 45.72 -10.50 -32.04
C GLU A 14 44.31 -10.48 -31.44
N THR A 15 43.79 -9.28 -31.22
CA THR A 15 42.42 -9.06 -30.75
C THR A 15 41.50 -9.26 -31.95
N ASN A 16 41.12 -10.51 -32.21
CA ASN A 16 40.00 -10.81 -33.08
C ASN A 16 38.78 -10.01 -32.59
N PRO A 17 38.04 -9.30 -33.47
CA PRO A 17 36.85 -8.58 -33.07
C PRO A 17 35.86 -9.56 -32.45
N PRO A 18 35.22 -9.21 -31.31
CA PRO A 18 34.29 -10.10 -30.63
C PRO A 18 33.21 -10.56 -31.61
N SER A 19 32.95 -11.87 -31.62
CA SER A 19 31.97 -12.43 -32.54
C SER A 19 30.57 -11.91 -32.20
N ILE A 20 29.68 -11.85 -33.19
CA ILE A 20 28.28 -11.39 -32.99
C ILE A 20 27.57 -12.21 -31.90
N GLY A 21 27.89 -13.50 -31.76
CA GLY A 21 27.36 -14.36 -30.68
C GLY A 21 27.85 -13.97 -29.29
N GLU A 22 29.10 -13.52 -29.17
CA GLU A 22 29.69 -13.02 -27.92
C GLU A 22 29.07 -11.68 -27.50
N LEU A 23 28.83 -10.78 -28.45
CA LEU A 23 28.15 -9.51 -28.20
C LEU A 23 26.70 -9.70 -27.75
N LEU A 24 25.96 -10.62 -28.39
CA LEU A 24 24.60 -10.98 -27.98
C LEU A 24 24.55 -11.65 -26.60
N SER A 25 25.55 -12.48 -26.28
CA SER A 25 25.68 -13.10 -24.95
C SER A 25 25.89 -12.03 -23.87
N ASN A 26 26.81 -11.09 -24.10
CA ASN A 26 27.11 -10.02 -23.15
C ASN A 26 25.90 -9.10 -22.93
N VAL A 27 25.19 -8.71 -24.01
CA VAL A 27 23.96 -7.90 -23.88
C VAL A 27 22.87 -8.65 -23.11
N SER A 28 22.71 -9.95 -23.35
CA SER A 28 21.72 -10.78 -22.63
C SER A 28 22.05 -10.88 -21.14
N GLU A 29 23.34 -10.97 -20.82
CA GLU A 29 23.83 -10.98 -19.44
C GLU A 29 23.62 -9.62 -18.75
N ASP A 30 23.93 -8.51 -19.43
CA ASP A 30 23.71 -7.16 -18.92
C ASP A 30 22.22 -6.88 -18.65
N LEU A 31 21.33 -7.31 -19.56
CA LEU A 31 19.89 -7.22 -19.38
C LEU A 31 19.41 -8.07 -18.19
N SER A 32 19.95 -9.27 -18.02
CA SER A 32 19.66 -10.14 -16.86
C SER A 32 20.09 -9.47 -15.54
N ILE A 33 21.23 -8.79 -15.53
CA ILE A 33 21.71 -8.02 -14.38
C ILE A 33 20.77 -6.84 -14.09
N LEU A 34 20.39 -6.06 -15.10
CA LEU A 34 19.46 -4.92 -14.95
C LEU A 34 18.11 -5.36 -14.37
N VAL A 35 17.51 -6.42 -14.90
CA VAL A 35 16.23 -6.95 -14.39
C VAL A 35 16.35 -7.36 -12.92
N ARG A 36 17.44 -8.02 -12.54
CA ARG A 36 17.68 -8.40 -11.14
C ARG A 36 17.87 -7.19 -10.24
N GLN A 37 18.53 -6.14 -10.73
CA GLN A 37 18.73 -4.89 -10.00
C GLN A 37 17.42 -4.13 -9.78
N GLU A 38 16.59 -3.98 -10.81
CA GLU A 38 15.27 -3.37 -10.71
C GLU A 38 14.37 -4.14 -9.73
N LEU A 39 14.41 -5.47 -9.75
CA LEU A 39 13.69 -6.29 -8.77
C LEU A 39 14.23 -6.11 -7.35
N ALA A 40 15.56 -6.03 -7.18
CA ALA A 40 16.17 -5.79 -5.88
C ALA A 40 15.81 -4.40 -5.34
N LEU A 41 15.79 -3.39 -6.20
CA LEU A 41 15.40 -2.01 -5.87
C LEU A 41 13.91 -1.95 -5.51
N ALA A 42 13.03 -2.48 -6.35
CA ALA A 42 11.59 -2.54 -6.09
C ALA A 42 11.29 -3.28 -4.79
N LYS A 43 12.01 -4.37 -4.50
CA LYS A 43 11.91 -5.08 -3.23
C LYS A 43 12.39 -4.24 -2.04
N ALA A 44 13.48 -3.50 -2.18
CA ALA A 44 13.98 -2.61 -1.15
C ALA A 44 12.99 -1.47 -0.85
N GLU A 45 12.44 -0.84 -1.90
CA GLU A 45 11.44 0.23 -1.78
C GLU A 45 10.13 -0.30 -1.18
N ALA A 46 9.66 -1.47 -1.62
CA ALA A 46 8.49 -2.12 -1.05
C ALA A 46 8.70 -2.45 0.44
N THR A 47 9.88 -2.94 0.82
CA THR A 47 10.21 -3.25 2.22
C THR A 47 10.30 -1.98 3.06
N GLN A 48 10.92 -0.91 2.54
CA GLN A 48 11.01 0.37 3.22
C GLN A 48 9.63 1.00 3.41
N THR A 49 8.78 0.93 2.39
CA THR A 49 7.38 1.36 2.44
C THR A 49 6.59 0.55 3.46
N ALA A 50 6.71 -0.78 3.44
CA ALA A 50 6.05 -1.67 4.39
C ALA A 50 6.50 -1.37 5.82
N ASN A 51 7.79 -1.12 6.07
CA ASN A 51 8.29 -0.75 7.40
C ASN A 51 7.75 0.61 7.87
N ARG A 52 7.72 1.61 7.00
CA ARG A 52 7.20 2.94 7.33
C ARG A 52 5.70 2.88 7.64
N VAL A 53 4.92 2.23 6.78
CA VAL A 53 3.48 2.03 6.95
C VAL A 53 3.20 1.15 8.17
N GLY A 54 3.97 0.08 8.36
CA GLY A 54 3.85 -0.84 9.50
C GLY A 54 4.12 -0.15 10.83
N LYS A 55 5.18 0.65 10.93
CA LYS A 55 5.47 1.44 12.14
C LYS A 55 4.38 2.48 12.40
N GLY A 56 3.95 3.21 11.36
CA GLY A 56 2.91 4.22 11.49
C GLY A 56 1.57 3.63 11.93
N SER A 57 1.12 2.57 11.28
CA SER A 57 -0.11 1.85 11.64
C SER A 57 -0.03 1.23 13.04
N GLY A 58 1.11 0.66 13.42
CA GLY A 58 1.34 0.16 14.78
C GLY A 58 1.24 1.25 15.85
N MET A 59 1.85 2.41 15.61
CA MET A 59 1.74 3.57 16.52
C MET A 59 0.29 4.06 16.62
N LEU A 60 -0.45 4.13 15.52
CA LEU A 60 -1.86 4.54 15.55
C LEU A 60 -2.75 3.52 16.28
N ALA A 61 -2.51 2.23 16.09
CA ALA A 61 -3.20 1.18 16.85
C ALA A 61 -2.90 1.30 18.35
N GLY A 62 -1.63 1.48 18.72
CA GLY A 62 -1.23 1.70 20.11
C GLY A 62 -1.87 2.97 20.71
N ALA A 63 -1.90 4.07 19.95
CA ALA A 63 -2.56 5.30 20.36
C ALA A 63 -4.08 5.13 20.55
N ALA A 64 -4.75 4.34 19.70
CA ALA A 64 -6.16 4.02 19.86
C ALA A 64 -6.43 3.25 21.16
N VAL A 65 -5.59 2.25 21.48
CA VAL A 65 -5.70 1.48 22.73
C VAL A 65 -5.41 2.37 23.95
N ALA A 66 -4.36 3.18 23.91
CA ALA A 66 -4.03 4.11 24.98
C ALA A 66 -5.14 5.14 25.20
N GLY A 67 -5.68 5.70 24.12
CA GLY A 67 -6.82 6.62 24.16
C GLY A 67 -8.07 5.97 24.75
N TYR A 68 -8.35 4.70 24.43
CA TYR A 68 -9.44 3.95 25.06
C TYR A 68 -9.27 3.84 26.58
N PHE A 69 -8.07 3.53 27.08
CA PHE A 69 -7.81 3.49 28.52
C PHE A 69 -7.95 4.86 29.18
N VAL A 70 -7.48 5.93 28.54
CA VAL A 70 -7.67 7.29 29.04
C VAL A 70 -9.15 7.60 29.21
N LEU A 71 -9.98 7.29 28.22
CA LEU A 71 -11.43 7.50 28.26
C LEU A 71 -12.10 6.64 29.34
N LEU A 72 -11.65 5.40 29.52
CA LEU A 72 -12.14 4.51 30.58
C LEU A 72 -11.84 5.10 31.97
N PHE A 73 -10.59 5.44 32.26
CA PHE A 73 -10.21 6.00 33.55
C PHE A 73 -10.83 7.38 33.80
N LEU A 74 -10.96 8.21 32.77
CA LEU A 74 -11.68 9.47 32.85
C LEU A 74 -13.15 9.25 33.23
N SER A 75 -13.80 8.23 32.68
CA SER A 75 -15.18 7.87 33.01
C SER A 75 -15.32 7.42 34.45
N VAL A 76 -14.38 6.59 34.94
CA VAL A 76 -14.36 6.14 36.34
C VAL A 76 -14.12 7.33 37.28
N ALA A 77 -13.16 8.20 36.96
CA ALA A 77 -12.87 9.40 37.74
C ALA A 77 -14.07 10.35 37.79
N LEU A 78 -14.73 10.57 36.66
CA LEU A 78 -15.94 11.40 36.57
C LEU A 78 -17.07 10.79 37.39
N TRP A 79 -17.33 9.49 37.25
CA TRP A 79 -18.34 8.80 38.06
C TRP A 79 -18.04 8.97 39.54
N TRP A 80 -16.81 8.70 39.98
CA TRP A 80 -16.44 8.77 41.39
C TRP A 80 -16.55 10.19 41.93
N SER A 81 -16.04 11.18 41.20
CA SER A 81 -16.13 12.61 41.53
C SER A 81 -17.58 13.07 41.68
N LEU A 82 -18.43 12.76 40.69
CA LEU A 82 -19.84 13.13 40.72
C LEU A 82 -20.60 12.33 41.78
N GLY A 83 -20.17 11.09 42.04
CA GLY A 83 -20.73 10.21 43.06
C GLY A 83 -20.68 10.81 44.47
N ASN A 84 -19.67 11.64 44.75
CA ASN A 84 -19.56 12.36 46.01
C ASN A 84 -20.52 13.56 46.10
N ALA A 85 -20.99 14.09 44.97
CA ALA A 85 -21.87 15.26 44.92
C ALA A 85 -23.37 14.87 44.85
N ILE A 86 -23.72 13.91 43.98
CA ILE A 86 -25.12 13.56 43.67
C ILE A 86 -25.47 12.09 43.94
N GLY A 87 -24.52 11.31 44.45
CA GLY A 87 -24.68 9.88 44.69
C GLY A 87 -24.33 9.01 43.47
N ARG A 88 -23.73 7.84 43.74
CA ARG A 88 -23.16 6.97 42.69
C ARG A 88 -24.17 6.51 41.64
N GLY A 89 -25.44 6.31 42.01
CA GLY A 89 -26.48 5.90 41.06
C GLY A 89 -26.78 6.97 40.00
N TRP A 90 -27.02 8.21 40.44
CA TRP A 90 -27.26 9.34 39.53
C TRP A 90 -26.04 9.67 38.68
N SER A 91 -24.84 9.54 39.24
CA SER A 91 -23.60 9.73 38.50
C SER A 91 -23.45 8.74 37.34
N ALA A 92 -23.86 7.49 37.53
CA ALA A 92 -23.83 6.49 36.47
C ALA A 92 -24.71 6.91 35.28
N LEU A 93 -25.91 7.43 35.56
CA LEU A 93 -26.84 7.92 34.53
C LEU A 93 -26.27 9.12 33.77
N VAL A 94 -25.61 10.05 34.48
CA VAL A 94 -24.96 11.20 33.84
C VAL A 94 -23.82 10.75 32.93
N VAL A 95 -22.93 9.89 33.41
CA VAL A 95 -21.81 9.37 32.61
C VAL A 95 -22.31 8.58 31.40
N MET A 96 -23.36 7.76 31.57
CA MET A 96 -24.04 7.07 30.47
C MET A 96 -24.58 8.04 29.44
N LEU A 97 -25.27 9.11 29.86
CA LEU A 97 -25.83 10.10 28.95
C LEU A 97 -24.73 10.83 28.16
N ILE A 98 -23.62 11.19 28.81
CA ILE A 98 -22.46 11.79 28.14
C ILE A 98 -21.93 10.86 27.03
N TRP A 99 -21.74 9.58 27.34
CA TRP A 99 -21.30 8.59 26.35
C TRP A 99 -22.30 8.36 25.23
N ALA A 100 -23.61 8.37 25.53
CA ALA A 100 -24.65 8.25 24.52
C ALA A 100 -24.60 9.42 23.52
N VAL A 101 -24.40 10.65 24.00
CA VAL A 101 -24.23 11.83 23.15
C VAL A 101 -22.97 11.71 22.30
N ILE A 102 -21.82 11.38 22.90
CA ILE A 102 -20.55 11.20 22.17
C ILE A 102 -20.69 10.13 21.09
N ALA A 103 -21.26 8.96 21.42
CA ALA A 103 -21.49 7.87 20.49
C ALA A 103 -22.44 8.28 19.35
N GLY A 104 -23.52 9.01 19.65
CA GLY A 104 -24.43 9.55 18.65
C GLY A 104 -23.74 10.48 17.66
N VAL A 105 -22.94 11.44 18.16
CA VAL A 105 -22.17 12.36 17.32
C VAL A 105 -21.15 11.60 16.46
N LEU A 106 -20.37 10.68 17.05
CA LEU A 106 -19.40 9.87 16.31
C LEU A 106 -20.07 9.01 15.24
N ALA A 107 -21.24 8.42 15.53
CA ALA A 107 -21.99 7.64 14.55
C ALA A 107 -22.44 8.50 13.35
N VAL A 108 -22.90 9.73 13.61
CA VAL A 108 -23.30 10.67 12.54
C VAL A 108 -22.10 11.10 11.71
N LEU A 109 -21.01 11.52 12.36
CA LEU A 109 -19.79 11.95 11.66
C LEU A 109 -19.13 10.80 10.90
N GLY A 110 -19.07 9.61 11.50
CA GLY A 110 -18.55 8.39 10.86
C GLY A 110 -19.38 8.01 9.64
N ARG A 111 -20.72 8.03 9.74
CA ARG A 111 -21.60 7.83 8.58
C ARG A 111 -21.36 8.88 7.50
N ALA A 112 -21.20 10.15 7.86
CA ALA A 112 -20.94 11.22 6.89
C ALA A 112 -19.58 11.03 6.19
N ALA A 113 -18.53 10.66 6.93
CA ALA A 113 -17.21 10.37 6.38
C ALA A 113 -17.24 9.16 5.43
N LEU A 114 -17.91 8.06 5.83
CA LEU A 114 -18.07 6.89 4.98
C LEU A 114 -18.88 7.19 3.71
N ARG A 115 -19.91 8.03 3.79
CA ARG A 115 -20.68 8.49 2.62
C ARG A 115 -19.89 9.40 1.69
N LYS A 116 -18.93 10.18 2.21
CA LYS A 116 -18.02 10.98 1.39
C LYS A 116 -16.94 10.12 0.72
N ALA A 117 -16.40 9.14 1.45
CA ALA A 117 -15.40 8.21 0.93
C ALA A 117 -15.99 7.24 -0.12
N LYS A 118 -17.23 6.80 0.08
CA LYS A 118 -18.05 6.14 -0.95
C LYS A 118 -18.75 7.19 -1.80
N GLY A 119 -18.03 7.85 -2.72
CA GLY A 119 -18.70 8.56 -3.81
C GLY A 119 -19.73 7.61 -4.44
N ILE A 120 -21.00 7.99 -4.44
CA ILE A 120 -22.14 7.19 -4.89
C ILE A 120 -21.83 6.48 -6.22
N PRO A 121 -21.81 5.13 -6.29
CA PRO A 121 -22.16 4.41 -7.50
C PRO A 121 -23.57 3.86 -7.28
N GLN A 122 -24.59 4.65 -7.61
CA GLN A 122 -25.93 4.09 -7.91
C GLN A 122 -25.93 3.40 -9.29
N THR A 123 -24.76 3.21 -9.91
CA THR A 123 -24.63 2.62 -11.25
C THR A 123 -24.76 1.10 -11.28
N THR A 124 -24.91 0.43 -10.13
CA THR A 124 -25.34 -0.98 -10.11
C THR A 124 -26.82 -1.16 -10.48
N GLU A 125 -27.62 -0.09 -10.53
CA GLU A 125 -28.95 -0.14 -11.17
C GLU A 125 -28.85 -0.02 -12.70
N THR A 126 -27.90 0.73 -13.25
CA THR A 126 -27.71 0.87 -14.72
C THR A 126 -27.12 -0.39 -15.37
N VAL A 127 -26.37 -1.22 -14.64
CA VAL A 127 -25.84 -2.49 -15.20
C VAL A 127 -26.95 -3.55 -15.39
N LYS A 128 -28.14 -3.36 -14.81
CA LYS A 128 -29.30 -4.23 -15.07
C LYS A 128 -30.11 -3.84 -16.32
N ASP A 129 -29.79 -2.72 -16.97
CA ASP A 129 -30.58 -2.16 -18.08
C ASP A 129 -29.87 -2.21 -19.44
N ILE A 130 -28.94 -3.15 -19.63
CA ILE A 130 -28.43 -3.50 -20.98
C ILE A 130 -28.97 -4.88 -21.42
N PRO A 131 -30.27 -5.02 -21.73
CA PRO A 131 -30.73 -6.06 -22.63
C PRO A 131 -30.58 -5.55 -24.07
N GLY A 132 -29.82 -6.27 -24.91
CA GLY A 132 -30.00 -6.20 -26.37
C GLY A 132 -28.79 -5.95 -27.26
N ALA A 133 -27.55 -5.94 -26.76
CA ALA A 133 -26.37 -5.75 -27.62
C ALA A 133 -25.66 -7.06 -28.06
N LEU A 134 -26.20 -8.23 -27.71
CA LEU A 134 -25.62 -9.55 -28.06
C LEU A 134 -26.61 -10.45 -28.82
N THR A 135 -27.30 -9.92 -29.83
CA THR A 135 -27.92 -10.77 -30.86
C THR A 135 -27.05 -10.72 -32.12
N PRO A 136 -26.27 -11.78 -32.41
CA PRO A 136 -25.67 -11.98 -33.72
C PRO A 136 -26.81 -12.14 -34.73
N HIS A 137 -26.87 -11.28 -35.75
CA HIS A 137 -27.74 -11.50 -36.90
C HIS A 137 -27.25 -12.73 -37.67
N PRO A 138 -28.04 -13.81 -37.79
CA PRO A 138 -27.71 -14.90 -38.68
C PRO A 138 -27.86 -14.40 -40.12
N GLN A 139 -26.77 -14.45 -40.87
CA GLN A 139 -26.73 -14.35 -42.32
C GLN A 139 -27.72 -15.35 -42.94
N GLU A 140 -28.80 -14.84 -43.53
CA GLU A 140 -29.69 -15.63 -44.35
C GLU A 140 -29.00 -15.86 -45.70
N LYS A 141 -28.57 -17.10 -45.92
CA LYS A 141 -28.14 -17.59 -47.24
C LYS A 141 -29.37 -17.66 -48.14
N SER A 142 -29.35 -16.92 -49.24
CA SER A 142 -30.02 -17.28 -50.49
C SER A 142 -29.23 -16.76 -51.67
#